data_AF-A0A4R4LEV8-F1
#
_entry.id   AF-A0A4R4LEV8-F1
#
_cell.length_a   1.000
_cell.length_b   1.000
_cell.length_c   1.000
_cell.angle_alpha   90.00
_cell.angle_beta   90.00
_cell.angle_gamma   90.00
#
_symmetry.space_group_name_H-M   'P 1'
#
loop_
_entity.id
_entity.type
_entity.pdbx_description
1 polymer ?
#
loop_
_entity_poly.entity_id
_entity_poly.type
_entity_poly.pdbx_seq_one_letter_code
_entity_poly.pdbx_strand_id
1 'polypeptide(L)'
;MSLQRPAGPFHRPYSPPEPPAPPRRLPKRLAVLVTAGLLAAAAVAVFLLAPDRGRDKATVRPSPPVGTLQSTTLTTLPPPCGAVSKGTIDRAVPMATRTENANSTLTTCTYTPTGAAFPWLRVEVRLYASGYTTTPVKDAEDYYDTQWTQARDARLVRTIRLERDRALGDEAYRWYRADEGRPSVVGQVTARTRNTVFTVTYAERAPGRAAQDAREGPCIATATAVAREVLAALNHF
;
A
#
# COMPACT_ATOMS: atom_id res chain seq x y z
N MET A 1 64.02 5.31 28.44
CA MET A 1 63.45 6.03 29.59
C MET A 1 62.11 6.60 29.15
N SER A 2 61.03 5.97 29.58
CA SER A 2 59.67 6.21 29.10
C SER A 2 58.85 6.82 30.24
N LEU A 3 58.44 8.08 30.10
CA LEU A 3 57.62 8.78 31.10
C LEU A 3 56.14 8.44 30.87
N GLN A 4 55.60 7.55 31.69
CA GLN A 4 54.16 7.30 31.79
C GLN A 4 53.46 8.52 32.40
N ARG A 5 52.54 9.13 31.65
CA ARG A 5 51.68 10.20 32.12
C ARG A 5 50.52 9.58 32.95
N PRO A 6 50.18 10.12 34.14
CA PRO A 6 49.05 9.62 34.94
C PRO A 6 47.71 9.84 34.23
N ALA A 7 46.82 8.85 34.29
CA ALA A 7 45.43 8.98 33.85
C ALA A 7 44.65 9.83 34.88
N GLY A 8 44.34 11.08 34.52
CA GLY A 8 43.44 11.93 35.31
C GLY A 8 41.99 11.44 35.23
N PRO A 9 41.18 11.69 36.28
CA PRO A 9 39.77 11.29 36.30
C PRO A 9 38.97 12.07 35.26
N PHE A 10 38.40 11.37 34.28
CA PHE A 10 37.48 11.94 33.31
C PHE A 10 36.16 12.32 34.00
N HIS A 11 35.98 13.59 34.33
CA HIS A 11 34.67 14.13 34.65
C HIS A 11 33.80 14.10 33.39
N ARG A 12 32.77 13.24 33.38
CA ARG A 12 31.72 13.22 32.35
C ARG A 12 30.84 14.46 32.54
N PRO A 13 30.82 15.45 31.63
CA PRO A 13 30.11 16.70 31.85
C PRO A 13 28.60 16.64 31.55
N TYR A 14 28.01 15.46 31.31
CA TYR A 14 26.58 15.33 31.05
C TYR A 14 26.06 14.00 31.61
N SER A 15 25.44 14.08 32.79
CA SER A 15 24.41 13.11 33.17
C SER A 15 23.13 13.50 32.45
N PRO A 16 22.47 12.58 31.72
CA PRO A 16 21.15 12.87 31.15
C PRO A 16 20.16 13.17 32.29
N PRO A 17 19.17 14.05 32.07
CA PRO A 17 18.13 14.30 33.05
C PRO A 17 17.40 12.99 33.40
N GLU A 18 17.20 12.78 34.70
CA GLU A 18 16.49 11.62 35.27
C GLU A 18 15.13 11.42 34.56
N PRO A 19 14.81 10.20 34.09
CA PRO A 19 13.51 9.94 33.47
C PRO A 19 12.37 10.14 34.49
N PRO A 20 11.24 10.76 34.10
CA PRO A 20 10.09 10.83 34.97
C PRO A 20 9.57 9.42 35.29
N ALA A 21 9.23 9.20 36.56
CA ALA A 21 8.77 7.90 37.06
C ALA A 21 7.57 7.36 36.26
N PRO A 22 7.50 6.04 36.00
CA PRO A 22 6.37 5.46 35.30
C PRO A 22 5.10 5.51 36.18
N PRO A 23 3.93 5.84 35.61
CA PRO A 23 2.68 5.77 36.34
C PRO A 23 2.35 4.31 36.72
N ARG A 24 1.92 4.11 37.97
CA ARG A 24 1.45 2.83 38.51
C ARG A 24 0.27 2.31 37.67
N ARG A 25 0.49 1.29 36.85
CA ARG A 25 -0.57 0.58 36.12
C ARG A 25 -1.16 -0.51 37.01
N LEU A 26 -2.45 -0.39 37.32
CA LEU A 26 -3.29 -1.45 37.89
C LEU A 26 -3.36 -2.66 36.94
N PRO A 27 -3.38 -3.90 37.46
CA PRO A 27 -3.32 -5.10 36.64
C PRO A 27 -4.65 -5.37 35.91
N LYS A 28 -4.66 -5.21 34.59
CA LYS A 28 -5.75 -5.60 33.68
C LYS A 28 -5.85 -7.13 33.48
N ARG A 29 -5.77 -7.92 34.56
CA ARG A 29 -5.93 -9.39 34.50
C ARG A 29 -7.32 -9.88 34.94
N LEU A 30 -8.27 -8.98 35.22
CA LEU A 30 -9.62 -9.34 35.67
C LEU A 30 -10.76 -9.02 34.68
N ALA A 31 -10.47 -8.43 33.52
CA ALA A 31 -11.50 -8.11 32.52
C ALA A 31 -11.72 -9.20 31.45
N VAL A 32 -11.05 -10.36 31.57
CA VAL A 32 -11.04 -11.42 30.54
C VAL A 32 -12.02 -12.57 30.83
N LEU A 33 -12.70 -12.61 31.98
CA LEU A 33 -13.45 -13.81 32.39
C LEU A 33 -14.99 -13.71 32.42
N VAL A 34 -15.61 -12.61 31.97
CA VAL A 34 -17.09 -12.48 32.06
C VAL A 34 -17.82 -12.49 30.70
N THR A 35 -17.13 -12.29 29.58
CA THR A 35 -17.79 -12.23 28.25
C THR A 35 -17.83 -13.55 27.46
N ALA A 36 -17.11 -14.60 27.90
CA ALA A 36 -17.04 -15.88 27.19
C ALA A 36 -18.19 -16.86 27.49
N GLY A 37 -19.00 -16.62 28.53
CA GLY A 37 -20.04 -17.57 28.97
C GLY A 37 -21.40 -17.47 28.26
N LEU A 38 -21.70 -16.38 27.56
CA LEU A 38 -23.05 -16.08 27.06
C LEU A 38 -23.28 -16.33 25.56
N LEU A 39 -22.23 -16.66 24.79
CA LEU A 39 -22.34 -16.89 23.34
C LEU A 39 -22.41 -18.38 22.94
N ALA A 40 -22.18 -19.32 23.87
CA ALA A 40 -22.17 -20.75 23.58
C ALA A 40 -23.55 -21.43 23.63
N ALA A 41 -24.57 -20.79 24.22
CA ALA A 41 -25.89 -21.39 24.40
C ALA A 41 -26.89 -21.09 23.25
N ALA A 42 -26.62 -20.11 22.39
CA ALA A 42 -27.56 -19.70 21.33
C ALA A 42 -27.38 -20.45 19.99
N ALA A 43 -26.24 -21.11 19.76
CA ALA A 43 -25.95 -21.78 18.48
C ALA A 43 -26.53 -23.20 18.35
N VAL A 44 -26.91 -23.85 19.46
CA VAL A 44 -27.40 -25.24 19.45
C VAL A 44 -28.92 -25.33 19.20
N ALA A 45 -29.69 -24.27 19.50
CA ALA A 45 -31.15 -24.31 19.39
C ALA A 45 -31.69 -24.13 17.95
N VAL A 46 -30.91 -23.57 17.03
CA VAL A 46 -31.35 -23.32 15.64
C VAL A 46 -31.10 -24.55 14.74
N PHE A 47 -30.23 -25.48 15.14
CA PHE A 47 -29.85 -26.62 14.30
C PHE A 47 -30.75 -27.86 14.42
N LEU A 48 -31.77 -27.84 15.29
CA LEU A 48 -32.59 -29.03 15.61
C LEU A 48 -34.06 -28.95 15.15
N LEU A 49 -34.49 -27.89 14.46
CA LEU A 49 -35.91 -27.69 14.11
C LEU A 49 -36.13 -27.13 12.69
N ALA A 50 -35.66 -27.83 11.66
CA ALA A 50 -36.15 -27.60 10.30
C ALA A 50 -36.40 -28.94 9.57
N PRO A 51 -37.65 -29.23 9.17
CA PRO A 51 -38.00 -30.48 8.52
C PRO A 51 -37.72 -30.48 7.01
N ASP A 52 -37.39 -31.69 6.57
CA ASP A 52 -37.14 -32.20 5.23
C ASP A 52 -38.27 -31.90 4.22
N ARG A 53 -37.94 -31.27 3.08
CA ARG A 53 -38.80 -31.23 1.88
C ARG A 53 -37.99 -31.13 0.59
N GLY A 54 -38.16 -32.14 -0.26
CA GLY A 54 -38.34 -31.94 -1.69
C GLY A 54 -37.14 -32.23 -2.58
N ARG A 55 -37.03 -33.48 -3.03
CA ARG A 55 -36.28 -33.87 -4.24
C ARG A 55 -36.97 -33.28 -5.48
N ASP A 56 -36.34 -32.29 -6.11
CA ASP A 56 -36.59 -31.98 -7.51
C ASP A 56 -35.32 -32.26 -8.33
N LYS A 57 -35.44 -33.20 -9.28
CA LYS A 57 -34.40 -33.55 -10.25
C LYS A 57 -34.26 -32.41 -11.27
N ALA A 58 -33.41 -31.44 -10.98
CA ALA A 58 -32.93 -30.49 -11.98
C ALA A 58 -31.85 -31.16 -12.85
N THR A 59 -32.15 -31.31 -14.14
CA THR A 59 -31.24 -31.83 -15.16
C THR A 59 -30.13 -30.81 -15.36
N VAL A 60 -28.92 -31.10 -14.84
CA VAL A 60 -27.74 -30.25 -15.03
C VAL A 60 -27.30 -30.35 -16.49
N ARG A 61 -27.63 -29.34 -17.27
CA ARG A 61 -26.99 -29.07 -18.57
C ARG A 61 -25.51 -28.77 -18.29
N PRO A 62 -24.54 -29.41 -18.97
CA PRO A 62 -23.14 -29.06 -18.79
C PRO A 62 -22.96 -27.61 -19.24
N SER A 63 -22.77 -26.70 -18.29
CA SER A 63 -22.21 -25.39 -18.59
C SER A 63 -20.80 -25.63 -19.15
N PRO A 64 -20.40 -24.98 -20.27
CA PRO A 64 -19.02 -25.03 -20.72
C PRO A 64 -18.12 -24.60 -19.56
N PRO A 65 -16.93 -25.18 -19.40
CA PRO A 65 -16.03 -24.79 -18.33
C PRO A 65 -15.79 -23.30 -18.46
N VAL A 66 -16.32 -22.52 -17.51
CA VAL A 66 -15.85 -21.17 -17.25
C VAL A 66 -14.40 -21.38 -16.90
N GLY A 67 -13.51 -21.01 -17.81
CA GLY A 67 -12.08 -21.04 -17.57
C GLY A 67 -11.83 -20.26 -16.30
N THR A 68 -11.60 -20.97 -15.20
CA THR A 68 -10.83 -20.44 -14.10
C THR A 68 -9.48 -20.13 -14.73
N LEU A 69 -9.26 -18.86 -15.09
CA LEU A 69 -7.92 -18.35 -15.26
C LEU A 69 -7.22 -18.65 -13.93
N GLN A 70 -6.54 -19.80 -13.89
CA GLN A 70 -5.70 -20.17 -12.77
C GLN A 70 -4.80 -18.96 -12.56
N SER A 71 -4.83 -18.42 -11.35
CA SER A 71 -4.07 -17.25 -10.96
C SER A 71 -2.59 -17.61 -11.01
N THR A 72 -2.03 -17.65 -12.21
CA THR A 72 -0.63 -17.90 -12.45
C THR A 72 0.09 -16.65 -11.98
N THR A 73 0.93 -16.84 -10.97
CA THR A 73 1.88 -15.82 -10.54
C THR A 73 2.66 -15.31 -11.74
N LEU A 74 2.85 -14.00 -11.82
CA LEU A 74 3.69 -13.42 -12.85
C LEU A 74 5.11 -13.94 -12.66
N THR A 75 5.76 -14.25 -13.78
CA THR A 75 7.17 -14.67 -13.81
C THR A 75 8.08 -13.53 -14.26
N THR A 76 7.53 -12.52 -14.92
CA THR A 76 8.25 -11.37 -15.48
C THR A 76 7.44 -10.09 -15.28
N LEU A 77 8.14 -8.96 -15.25
CA LEU A 77 7.53 -7.63 -15.22
C LEU A 77 7.39 -7.07 -16.64
N PRO A 78 6.35 -6.27 -16.91
CA PRO A 78 6.26 -5.52 -18.16
C PRO A 78 7.47 -4.58 -18.32
N PRO A 79 7.82 -4.17 -19.55
CA PRO A 79 8.83 -3.15 -19.77
C PRO A 79 8.53 -1.89 -18.95
N PRO A 80 9.55 -1.24 -18.36
CA PRO A 80 9.32 -0.01 -17.62
C PRO A 80 8.66 1.03 -18.55
N CYS A 81 7.75 1.83 -18.00
CA CYS A 81 7.06 2.90 -18.72
C CYS A 81 6.15 2.49 -19.90
N GLY A 82 6.01 1.19 -20.19
CA GLY A 82 5.07 0.69 -21.20
C GLY A 82 3.64 0.50 -20.69
N ALA A 83 3.44 0.56 -19.38
CA ALA A 83 2.16 0.29 -18.74
C ALA A 83 1.14 1.45 -18.80
N VAL A 84 1.58 2.66 -19.16
CA VAL A 84 0.73 3.86 -19.19
C VAL A 84 0.76 4.45 -20.59
N SER A 85 -0.43 4.73 -21.12
CA SER A 85 -0.63 5.31 -22.44
C SER A 85 -0.06 6.73 -22.53
N LYS A 86 0.49 7.07 -23.69
CA LYS A 86 1.01 8.42 -23.97
C LYS A 86 -0.04 9.51 -23.70
N GLY A 87 -1.30 9.29 -24.09
CA GLY A 87 -2.38 10.26 -23.86
C GLY A 87 -2.66 10.52 -22.38
N THR A 88 -2.52 9.52 -21.51
CA THR A 88 -2.65 9.70 -20.06
C THR A 88 -1.45 10.44 -19.48
N ILE A 89 -0.23 10.14 -19.94
CA ILE A 89 0.97 10.89 -19.55
C ILE A 89 0.88 12.36 -19.98
N ASP A 90 0.52 12.64 -21.23
CA ASP A 90 0.46 14.01 -21.75
C ASP A 90 -0.58 14.87 -21.00
N ARG A 91 -1.66 14.25 -20.49
CA ARG A 91 -2.65 14.92 -19.63
C ARG A 91 -2.16 15.12 -18.20
N ALA A 92 -1.51 14.12 -17.62
CA ALA A 92 -1.07 14.15 -16.23
C ALA A 92 0.18 15.03 -16.03
N VAL A 93 1.16 14.90 -16.93
CA VAL A 93 2.43 15.61 -16.91
C VAL A 93 2.73 16.11 -18.34
N PRO A 94 2.20 17.28 -18.72
CA PRO A 94 2.46 17.84 -20.04
C PRO A 94 3.95 18.00 -20.31
N MET A 95 4.37 17.66 -21.53
CA MET A 95 5.78 17.74 -21.95
C MET A 95 6.73 16.93 -21.04
N ALA A 96 6.25 15.81 -20.51
CA ALA A 96 7.06 14.93 -19.68
C ALA A 96 8.27 14.37 -20.45
N THR A 97 9.43 14.47 -19.81
CA THR A 97 10.55 13.56 -20.05
C THR A 97 10.40 12.33 -19.17
N ARG A 98 10.84 11.18 -19.68
CA ARG A 98 10.76 9.88 -19.01
C ARG A 98 12.14 9.47 -18.51
N THR A 99 12.19 9.04 -17.26
CA THR A 99 13.33 8.34 -16.67
C THR A 99 12.87 6.96 -16.20
N GLU A 100 13.59 5.92 -16.60
CA GLU A 100 13.25 4.53 -16.30
C GLU A 100 14.40 3.80 -15.64
N ASN A 101 14.05 2.84 -14.78
CA ASN A 101 15.00 1.90 -14.20
C ASN A 101 14.28 0.55 -13.99
N ALA A 102 14.95 -0.54 -14.34
CA ALA A 102 14.38 -1.89 -14.31
C ALA A 102 15.41 -2.96 -13.94
N ASN A 103 14.94 -3.96 -13.20
CA ASN A 103 15.59 -5.25 -13.00
C ASN A 103 14.53 -6.37 -12.97
N SER A 104 14.94 -7.60 -12.64
CA SER A 104 14.04 -8.77 -12.65
C SER A 104 12.87 -8.70 -11.66
N THR A 105 12.94 -7.86 -10.63
CA THR A 105 11.95 -7.78 -9.53
C THR A 105 11.36 -6.39 -9.33
N LEU A 106 11.86 -5.37 -10.02
CA LEU A 106 11.42 -4.00 -9.87
C LEU A 106 11.51 -3.27 -11.20
N THR A 107 10.42 -2.63 -11.59
CA THR A 107 10.42 -1.61 -12.64
C THR A 107 9.94 -0.29 -12.08
N THR A 108 10.57 0.79 -12.52
CA THR A 108 10.21 2.15 -12.15
C THR A 108 10.20 3.02 -13.39
N CYS A 109 9.19 3.87 -13.45
CA CYS A 109 9.04 4.88 -14.47
C CYS A 109 8.70 6.20 -13.82
N THR A 110 9.46 7.25 -14.12
CA THR A 110 9.18 8.60 -13.64
C THR A 110 9.03 9.54 -14.81
N TYR A 111 7.97 10.35 -14.78
CA TYR A 111 7.64 11.37 -15.75
C TYR A 111 7.73 12.74 -15.07
N THR A 112 8.63 13.57 -15.55
CA THR A 112 8.86 14.92 -15.05
C THR A 112 8.83 15.91 -16.21
N PRO A 113 8.25 17.10 -16.04
CA PRO A 113 8.25 18.13 -17.06
C PRO A 113 9.66 18.70 -17.20
N THR A 114 9.99 19.17 -18.40
CA THR A 114 11.27 19.83 -18.63
C THR A 114 11.29 21.17 -17.90
N GLY A 115 12.32 21.42 -17.06
CA GLY A 115 12.52 22.72 -16.41
C GLY A 115 11.60 23.02 -15.21
N ALA A 116 10.76 22.08 -14.77
CA ALA A 116 9.89 22.26 -13.62
C ALA A 116 9.89 21.02 -12.71
N ALA A 117 9.67 21.25 -11.41
CA ALA A 117 9.60 20.17 -10.42
C ALA A 117 8.21 19.52 -10.35
N PHE A 118 7.17 20.13 -10.90
CA PHE A 118 5.78 19.67 -10.85
C PHE A 118 5.00 20.04 -12.12
N PRO A 119 3.91 19.33 -12.43
CA PRO A 119 3.49 18.06 -11.81
C PRO A 119 4.45 16.94 -12.15
N TRP A 120 4.51 15.86 -11.38
CA TRP A 120 5.28 14.66 -11.74
C TRP A 120 4.50 13.40 -11.44
N LEU A 121 4.83 12.33 -12.15
CA LEU A 121 4.20 11.02 -12.01
C LEU A 121 5.27 9.94 -11.90
N ARG A 122 5.13 9.02 -10.96
CA ARG A 122 5.95 7.83 -10.85
C ARG A 122 5.08 6.59 -10.80
N VAL A 123 5.48 5.58 -11.56
CA VAL A 123 4.93 4.22 -11.50
C VAL A 123 6.06 3.30 -11.05
N GLU A 124 5.79 2.54 -10.01
CA GLU A 124 6.68 1.48 -9.53
C GLU A 124 5.92 0.17 -9.53
N VAL A 125 6.52 -0.89 -10.05
CA VAL A 125 5.95 -2.26 -10.01
C VAL A 125 7.01 -3.20 -9.45
N ARG A 126 6.66 -3.89 -8.39
CA ARG A 126 7.49 -4.89 -7.73
C ARG A 126 6.92 -6.28 -7.95
N LEU A 127 7.79 -7.22 -8.32
CA LEU A 127 7.48 -8.63 -8.51
C LEU A 127 8.15 -9.47 -7.44
N TYR A 128 7.35 -10.34 -6.82
CA TYR A 128 7.81 -11.39 -5.93
C TYR A 128 7.85 -12.69 -6.73
N ALA A 129 8.98 -12.96 -7.39
CA ALA A 129 9.12 -14.12 -8.25
C ALA A 129 9.48 -15.39 -7.46
N SER A 130 8.95 -16.53 -7.89
CA SER A 130 9.17 -17.84 -7.26
C SER A 130 10.64 -18.31 -7.27
N GLY A 131 11.50 -17.71 -8.10
CA GLY A 131 12.94 -17.95 -8.08
C GLY A 131 13.67 -17.34 -6.88
N TYR A 132 13.04 -16.42 -6.15
CA TYR A 132 13.63 -15.73 -4.98
C TYR A 132 12.93 -16.06 -3.65
N THR A 133 11.73 -16.65 -3.71
CA THR A 133 10.92 -16.97 -2.54
C THR A 133 10.03 -18.19 -2.81
N THR A 134 9.75 -18.97 -1.78
CA THR A 134 8.82 -20.09 -1.84
C THR A 134 7.36 -19.66 -1.64
N THR A 135 7.12 -18.42 -1.22
CA THR A 135 5.78 -17.88 -0.89
C THR A 135 5.48 -16.55 -1.60
N PRO A 136 5.62 -16.46 -2.93
CA PRO A 136 5.60 -15.19 -3.67
C PRO A 136 4.33 -14.35 -3.48
N VAL A 137 3.15 -14.99 -3.39
CA VAL A 137 1.88 -14.28 -3.16
C VAL A 137 1.82 -13.71 -1.74
N LYS A 138 2.26 -14.49 -0.75
CA LYS A 138 2.27 -14.07 0.66
C LYS A 138 3.27 -12.94 0.90
N ASP A 139 4.42 -12.98 0.25
CA ASP A 139 5.43 -11.92 0.36
C ASP A 139 4.92 -10.59 -0.24
N ALA A 140 4.15 -10.66 -1.33
CA ALA A 140 3.48 -9.51 -1.91
C ALA A 140 2.40 -8.94 -0.97
N GLU A 141 1.62 -9.81 -0.32
CA GLU A 141 0.64 -9.46 0.70
C GLU A 141 1.30 -8.76 1.90
N ASP A 142 2.36 -9.35 2.46
CA ASP A 142 3.11 -8.80 3.60
C ASP A 142 3.73 -7.43 3.29
N TYR A 143 4.26 -7.27 2.08
CA TYR A 143 4.77 -5.98 1.64
C TYR A 143 3.65 -4.94 1.52
N TYR A 144 2.51 -5.32 0.94
CA TYR A 144 1.37 -4.43 0.80
C TYR A 144 0.82 -3.99 2.18
N ASP A 145 0.70 -4.91 3.13
CA ASP A 145 0.27 -4.61 4.51
C ASP A 145 1.26 -3.72 5.26
N THR A 146 2.55 -3.90 4.99
CA THR A 146 3.60 -3.01 5.48
C THR A 146 3.42 -1.61 4.92
N GLN A 147 3.19 -1.47 3.62
CA GLN A 147 2.94 -0.16 2.97
C GLN A 147 1.68 0.51 3.52
N TRP A 148 0.60 -0.24 3.70
CA TRP A 148 -0.63 0.27 4.31
C TRP A 148 -0.41 0.77 5.74
N THR A 149 0.33 0.01 6.55
CA THR A 149 0.64 0.40 7.93
C THR A 149 1.52 1.65 7.97
N GLN A 150 2.55 1.72 7.12
CA GLN A 150 3.40 2.91 6.97
C GLN A 150 2.60 4.15 6.56
N ALA A 151 1.63 4.01 5.66
CA ALA A 151 0.76 5.12 5.25
C ALA A 151 -0.14 5.61 6.41
N ARG A 152 -0.68 4.70 7.23
CA ARG A 152 -1.50 5.05 8.41
C ARG A 152 -0.69 5.74 9.51
N ASP A 153 0.55 5.30 9.71
CA ASP A 153 1.40 5.75 10.81
C ASP A 153 2.37 6.88 10.40
N ALA A 154 2.20 7.45 9.20
CA ALA A 154 3.10 8.45 8.65
C ALA A 154 3.05 9.77 9.46
N ARG A 155 4.18 10.14 10.10
CA ARG A 155 4.27 11.31 11.00
C ARG A 155 4.76 12.60 10.37
N LEU A 156 5.46 12.52 9.23
CA LEU A 156 6.12 13.67 8.58
C LEU A 156 5.30 14.26 7.41
N VAL A 157 4.08 13.76 7.23
CA VAL A 157 3.17 14.19 6.17
C VAL A 157 1.79 14.39 6.78
N ARG A 158 1.07 15.41 6.32
CA ARG A 158 -0.34 15.58 6.65
C ARG A 158 -1.15 14.65 5.76
N THR A 159 -1.57 13.51 6.30
CA THR A 159 -2.58 12.66 5.65
C THR A 159 -3.90 13.40 5.62
N ILE A 160 -4.42 13.67 4.42
CA ILE A 160 -5.71 14.34 4.21
C ILE A 160 -6.79 13.28 4.00
N ARG A 161 -6.53 12.28 3.15
CA ARG A 161 -7.39 11.10 2.99
C ARG A 161 -6.58 9.84 2.82
N LEU A 162 -6.98 8.77 3.50
CA LEU A 162 -6.42 7.43 3.33
C LEU A 162 -7.56 6.41 3.42
N GLU A 163 -7.74 5.63 2.35
CA GLU A 163 -8.88 4.71 2.23
C GLU A 163 -8.51 3.47 1.44
N ARG A 164 -9.16 2.33 1.77
CA ARG A 164 -9.06 1.12 0.94
C ARG A 164 -9.86 1.33 -0.35
N ASP A 165 -9.37 0.76 -1.45
CA ASP A 165 -10.04 0.71 -2.75
C ASP A 165 -10.16 -0.76 -3.16
N ARG A 166 -11.39 -1.24 -3.36
CA ARG A 166 -11.67 -2.63 -3.73
C ARG A 166 -11.85 -2.82 -5.24
N ALA A 167 -11.76 -1.74 -6.01
CA ALA A 167 -11.93 -1.78 -7.46
C ALA A 167 -10.60 -2.01 -8.21
N LEU A 168 -9.47 -2.09 -7.51
CA LEU A 168 -8.13 -2.23 -8.09
C LEU A 168 -7.39 -3.43 -7.48
N GLY A 169 -7.05 -4.39 -8.34
CA GLY A 169 -6.29 -5.57 -7.93
C GLY A 169 -7.03 -6.45 -6.92
N ASP A 170 -6.26 -7.28 -6.22
CA ASP A 170 -6.76 -8.09 -5.12
C ASP A 170 -6.95 -7.22 -3.86
N GLU A 171 -6.04 -6.25 -3.66
CA GLU A 171 -6.07 -5.28 -2.59
C GLU A 171 -5.53 -3.94 -3.07
N ALA A 172 -6.17 -2.82 -2.71
CA ALA A 172 -5.63 -1.50 -2.99
C ALA A 172 -6.00 -0.47 -1.92
N TYR A 173 -5.22 0.60 -1.87
CA TYR A 173 -5.55 1.80 -1.11
C TYR A 173 -5.16 3.06 -1.87
N ARG A 174 -5.89 4.14 -1.55
CA ARG A 174 -5.67 5.49 -2.06
C ARG A 174 -5.24 6.37 -0.91
N TRP A 175 -4.17 7.12 -1.12
CA TRP A 175 -3.61 8.02 -0.13
C TRP A 175 -3.40 9.40 -0.74
N TYR A 176 -4.12 10.37 -0.20
CA TYR A 176 -3.94 11.78 -0.49
C TYR A 176 -3.31 12.48 0.71
N ARG A 177 -2.17 13.13 0.47
CA ARG A 177 -1.38 13.78 1.51
C ARG A 177 -0.74 15.07 1.03
N ALA A 178 -0.41 15.92 1.99
CA ALA A 178 0.46 17.07 1.79
C ALA A 178 1.72 16.91 2.64
N ASP A 179 2.86 17.32 2.11
CA ASP A 179 4.08 17.39 2.89
C ASP A 179 4.05 18.68 3.74
N GLU A 180 4.35 18.57 5.04
CA GLU A 180 4.33 19.74 5.92
C GLU A 180 5.37 20.77 5.48
N GLY A 181 4.94 22.04 5.38
CA GLY A 181 5.80 23.14 4.95
C GLY A 181 6.15 23.16 3.46
N ARG A 182 5.65 22.24 2.64
CA ARG A 182 5.87 22.25 1.18
C ARG A 182 4.61 22.67 0.41
N PRO A 183 4.76 23.40 -0.71
CA PRO A 183 3.64 23.84 -1.53
C PRO A 183 3.18 22.74 -2.50
N SER A 184 3.04 21.50 -2.03
CA SER A 184 2.73 20.34 -2.88
C SER A 184 1.80 19.35 -2.20
N VAL A 185 1.09 18.59 -3.03
CA VAL A 185 0.25 17.47 -2.63
C VAL A 185 0.64 16.24 -3.43
N VAL A 186 0.33 15.08 -2.87
CA VAL A 186 0.61 13.78 -3.45
C VAL A 186 -0.64 12.92 -3.39
N GLY A 187 -1.09 12.47 -4.56
CA GLY A 187 -2.06 11.40 -4.72
C GLY A 187 -1.32 10.11 -5.03
N GLN A 188 -1.49 9.10 -4.19
CA GLN A 188 -0.85 7.80 -4.33
C GLN A 188 -1.90 6.70 -4.36
N VAL A 189 -1.71 5.73 -5.25
CA VAL A 189 -2.46 4.47 -5.27
C VAL A 189 -1.45 3.34 -5.19
N THR A 190 -1.63 2.48 -4.19
CA THR A 190 -0.83 1.26 -4.05
C THR A 190 -1.79 0.08 -4.11
N ALA A 191 -1.48 -0.89 -4.95
CA ALA A 191 -2.32 -2.06 -5.18
C ALA A 191 -1.48 -3.33 -5.32
N ARG A 192 -2.02 -4.44 -4.83
CA ARG A 192 -1.50 -5.79 -5.02
C ARG A 192 -2.38 -6.51 -6.04
N THR A 193 -1.74 -7.25 -6.94
CA THR A 193 -2.41 -8.27 -7.75
C THR A 193 -1.50 -9.47 -7.87
N ARG A 194 -2.02 -10.65 -7.51
CA ARG A 194 -1.24 -11.90 -7.46
C ARG A 194 0.01 -11.71 -6.58
N ASN A 195 1.18 -11.98 -7.14
CA ASN A 195 2.51 -11.81 -6.54
C ASN A 195 3.20 -10.49 -6.92
N THR A 196 2.43 -9.46 -7.30
CA THR A 196 2.96 -8.13 -7.62
C THR A 196 2.32 -7.05 -6.78
N VAL A 197 3.10 -6.02 -6.47
CA VAL A 197 2.61 -4.79 -5.85
C VAL A 197 3.07 -3.63 -6.71
N PHE A 198 2.14 -2.77 -7.12
CA PHE A 198 2.45 -1.54 -7.82
C PHE A 198 2.03 -0.31 -7.04
N THR A 199 2.81 0.75 -7.16
CA THR A 199 2.54 2.06 -6.58
C THR A 199 2.60 3.11 -7.67
N VAL A 200 1.51 3.85 -7.80
CA VAL A 200 1.41 5.04 -8.64
C VAL A 200 1.40 6.25 -7.73
N THR A 201 2.34 7.16 -7.94
CA THR A 201 2.45 8.41 -7.18
C THR A 201 2.39 9.58 -8.14
N TYR A 202 1.39 10.43 -7.99
CA TYR A 202 1.24 11.68 -8.73
C TYR A 202 1.36 12.84 -7.75
N ALA A 203 2.12 13.86 -8.10
CA ALA A 203 2.28 15.03 -7.27
C ALA A 203 2.17 16.32 -8.08
N GLU A 204 1.61 17.34 -7.46
CA GLU A 204 1.40 18.64 -8.08
C GLU A 204 1.55 19.78 -7.07
N ARG A 205 1.72 20.99 -7.60
CA ARG A 205 1.87 22.20 -6.78
C ARG A 205 0.52 22.63 -6.23
N ALA A 206 0.46 22.83 -4.92
CA ALA A 206 -0.70 23.35 -4.21
C ALA A 206 -0.23 24.21 -3.02
N PRO A 207 -0.09 25.53 -3.20
CA PRO A 207 0.43 26.41 -2.16
C PRO A 207 -0.64 26.70 -1.10
N GLY A 208 -0.34 26.34 0.15
CA GLY A 208 -1.22 26.61 1.29
C GLY A 208 -2.36 25.60 1.44
N ARG A 209 -2.89 25.52 2.68
CA ARG A 209 -3.80 24.45 3.08
C ARG A 209 -5.09 24.37 2.25
N ALA A 210 -5.70 25.51 1.96
CA ALA A 210 -6.94 25.56 1.17
C ALA A 210 -6.74 25.04 -0.26
N ALA A 211 -5.63 25.40 -0.91
CA ALA A 211 -5.28 24.86 -2.22
C ALA A 211 -5.01 23.36 -2.14
N GLN A 212 -4.28 22.91 -1.10
CA GLN A 212 -4.03 21.49 -0.89
C GLN A 212 -5.34 20.69 -0.74
N ASP A 213 -6.28 21.15 0.07
CA ASP A 213 -7.54 20.44 0.29
C ASP A 213 -8.39 20.44 -0.99
N ALA A 214 -8.42 21.54 -1.75
CA ALA A 214 -9.15 21.64 -3.03
C ALA A 214 -8.62 20.70 -4.13
N ARG A 215 -7.37 20.25 -4.04
CA ARG A 215 -6.73 19.37 -5.03
C ARG A 215 -6.94 17.88 -4.78
N GLU A 216 -7.59 17.48 -3.68
CA GLU A 216 -7.80 16.07 -3.31
C GLU A 216 -8.42 15.24 -4.44
N GLY A 217 -9.61 15.64 -4.89
CA GLY A 217 -10.37 14.92 -5.92
C GLY A 217 -9.60 14.77 -7.24
N PRO A 218 -9.15 15.88 -7.87
CA PRO A 218 -8.39 15.81 -9.11
C PRO A 218 -7.08 15.02 -9.00
N CYS A 219 -6.31 15.23 -7.92
CA CYS A 219 -5.01 14.60 -7.75
C CYS A 219 -5.14 13.08 -7.59
N ILE A 220 -6.06 12.60 -6.74
CA ILE A 220 -6.27 11.15 -6.57
C ILE A 220 -6.92 10.52 -7.80
N ALA A 221 -7.75 11.25 -8.54
CA ALA A 221 -8.34 10.77 -9.79
C ALA A 221 -7.27 10.51 -10.87
N THR A 222 -6.28 11.40 -11.00
CA THR A 222 -5.13 11.19 -11.92
C THR A 222 -4.34 9.94 -11.55
N ALA A 223 -3.97 9.77 -10.28
CA ALA A 223 -3.26 8.58 -9.82
C ALA A 223 -4.08 7.29 -10.03
N THR A 224 -5.40 7.35 -9.81
CA THR A 224 -6.32 6.22 -10.00
C THR A 224 -6.46 5.84 -11.49
N ALA A 225 -6.53 6.82 -12.39
CA ALA A 225 -6.59 6.56 -13.83
C ALA A 225 -5.34 5.83 -14.32
N VAL A 226 -4.17 6.30 -13.90
CA VAL A 226 -2.88 5.63 -14.21
C VAL A 226 -2.82 4.23 -13.60
N ALA A 227 -3.26 4.06 -12.35
CA ALA A 227 -3.29 2.76 -11.68
C ALA A 227 -4.14 1.71 -12.42
N ARG A 228 -5.24 2.13 -13.06
CA ARG A 228 -6.07 1.24 -13.89
C ARG A 228 -5.33 0.76 -15.13
N GLU A 229 -4.58 1.64 -15.78
CA GLU A 229 -3.77 1.26 -16.96
C GLU A 229 -2.64 0.30 -16.56
N VAL A 230 -1.98 0.55 -15.42
CA VAL A 230 -0.96 -0.35 -14.87
C VAL A 230 -1.55 -1.73 -14.56
N LEU A 231 -2.71 -1.79 -13.90
CA LEU A 231 -3.39 -3.05 -13.62
C LEU A 231 -3.78 -3.79 -14.91
N ALA A 232 -4.32 -3.08 -15.90
CA ALA A 232 -4.66 -3.66 -17.20
C ALA A 232 -3.41 -4.23 -17.88
N ALA A 233 -2.30 -3.51 -17.88
CA ALA A 233 -1.02 -3.98 -18.42
C ALA A 233 -0.56 -5.26 -17.71
N LEU A 234 -0.61 -5.31 -16.38
CA LEU A 234 -0.21 -6.50 -15.61
C LEU A 234 -1.10 -7.72 -15.85
N ASN A 235 -2.38 -7.54 -16.17
CA ASN A 235 -3.28 -8.65 -16.50
C ASN A 235 -2.99 -9.31 -17.85
N HIS A 236 -2.13 -8.71 -18.68
CA HIS A 236 -1.67 -9.31 -19.93
C HIS A 236 -0.37 -10.13 -19.77
N PHE A 237 0.17 -10.24 -18.56
CA PHE A 237 1.35 -11.05 -18.19
C PHE A 237 1.00 -12.09 -17.11
#